data_AF-A0A7V5U9W1-F1
#
_entry.id   AF-A0A7V5U9W1-F1
#
_cell.length_a   1.000
_cell.length_b   1.000
_cell.length_c   1.000
_cell.angle_alpha   90.00
_cell.angle_beta   90.00
_cell.angle_gamma   90.00
#
_symmetry.space_group_name_H-M   'P 1'
#
loop_
_entity.id
_entity.type
_entity.pdbx_description
1 polymer ?
#
loop_
_entity_poly.entity_id
_entity_poly.type
_entity_poly.pdbx_seq_one_letter_code
_entity_poly.pdbx_strand_id
1 'polypeptide(L)'
;MYKKILLILFSFFVLNVSAQYICVPEKVTRVGNPVLSLNGTWKFNPVFSNRFSGQVPDTKTWKDICVPGEWKMQGSHVRPGQPAAYARMFVLPTDRKGKKVMLCCDAIFCRAGEY
;
A
#
# COMPACT_ATOMS: atom_id res chain seq x y z
N MET A 1 14.41 22.68 38.40
CA MET A 1 13.47 23.54 37.62
C MET A 1 13.45 23.20 36.12
N TYR A 2 14.58 22.89 35.48
CA TYR A 2 14.68 22.55 34.04
C TYR A 2 13.96 21.23 33.62
N LYS A 3 13.87 20.25 34.52
CA LYS A 3 13.22 18.94 34.26
C LYS A 3 11.72 19.06 33.96
N LYS A 4 11.03 20.06 34.54
CA LYS A 4 9.61 20.34 34.28
C LYS A 4 9.40 21.06 32.94
N ILE A 5 10.35 21.91 32.52
CA ILE A 5 10.31 22.62 31.23
C ILE A 5 10.55 21.66 30.06
N LEU A 6 11.47 20.70 30.22
CA LEU A 6 11.76 19.68 29.19
C LEU A 6 10.56 18.75 28.91
N LEU A 7 9.78 18.41 29.95
CA LEU A 7 8.57 17.58 29.82
C LEU A 7 7.43 18.29 29.09
N ILE A 8 7.29 19.61 29.26
CA ILE A 8 6.25 20.41 28.59
C ILE A 8 6.60 20.61 27.11
N LEU A 9 7.88 20.83 26.77
CA LEU A 9 8.33 20.92 25.37
C LEU A 9 8.19 19.58 24.62
N PHE A 10 8.41 18.45 25.31
CA PHE A 10 8.17 17.13 24.71
C PHE A 10 6.68 16.86 24.47
N SER A 11 5.80 17.31 25.36
CA SER A 11 4.34 17.18 25.22
C SER A 11 3.78 17.97 24.02
N PHE A 12 4.33 19.16 23.74
CA PHE A 12 3.96 19.94 22.55
C PHE A 12 4.41 19.31 21.22
N PHE A 13 5.42 18.42 21.25
CA PHE A 13 5.92 17.75 20.05
C PHE A 13 5.03 16.57 19.62
N VAL A 14 4.19 16.02 20.52
CA VAL A 14 3.42 14.79 20.25
C VAL A 14 2.01 15.05 19.68
N LEU A 15 1.57 16.30 19.51
CA LEU A 15 0.16 16.63 19.28
C LEU A 15 -0.29 16.83 17.81
N ASN A 16 0.56 16.61 16.80
CA ASN A 16 0.20 16.98 15.41
C ASN A 16 0.15 15.83 14.39
N VAL A 17 0.08 14.57 14.82
CA VAL A 17 -0.17 13.45 13.89
C VAL A 17 -1.65 13.09 13.98
N SER A 18 -2.51 13.86 13.33
CA SER A 18 -3.88 13.42 13.06
C SER A 18 -3.89 12.58 11.78
N ALA A 19 -4.70 11.52 11.76
CA ALA A 19 -4.96 10.76 10.54
C ALA A 19 -5.73 11.67 9.58
N GLN A 20 -5.11 12.03 8.45
CA GLN A 20 -5.79 12.79 7.42
C GLN A 20 -6.59 11.84 6.53
N TYR A 21 -7.91 12.00 6.53
CA TYR A 21 -8.76 11.32 5.56
C TYR A 21 -8.58 11.99 4.19
N ILE A 22 -8.15 11.22 3.20
CA ILE A 22 -7.94 11.73 1.85
C ILE A 22 -9.05 11.17 0.98
N CYS A 23 -9.96 12.06 0.56
CA CYS A 23 -10.99 11.71 -0.39
C CYS A 23 -10.35 11.45 -1.77
N VAL A 24 -10.94 10.53 -2.53
CA VAL A 24 -10.57 10.34 -3.93
C VAL A 24 -10.91 11.63 -4.70
N PRO A 25 -9.95 12.27 -5.38
CA PRO A 25 -10.20 13.53 -6.05
C PRO A 25 -11.07 13.32 -7.30
N GLU A 26 -12.17 14.06 -7.41
CA GLU A 26 -13.01 14.07 -8.61
C GLU A 26 -12.33 14.79 -9.78
N LYS A 27 -11.54 15.83 -9.50
CA LYS A 27 -10.84 16.64 -10.50
C LYS A 27 -9.48 17.09 -10.01
N VAL A 28 -8.49 17.08 -10.91
CA VAL A 28 -7.16 17.66 -10.68
C VAL A 28 -6.79 18.51 -11.88
N THR A 29 -6.34 19.74 -11.64
CA THR A 29 -5.99 20.69 -12.70
C THR A 29 -4.96 20.11 -13.67
N ARG A 30 -5.31 20.08 -14.97
CA ARG A 30 -4.53 19.54 -16.10
C ARG A 30 -4.28 18.02 -16.06
N VAL A 31 -5.08 17.28 -15.31
CA VAL A 31 -5.10 15.81 -15.34
C VAL A 31 -6.42 15.37 -15.95
N GLY A 32 -6.38 14.53 -16.98
CA GLY A 32 -7.59 14.11 -17.70
C GLY A 32 -8.48 13.20 -16.85
N ASN A 33 -7.87 12.18 -16.23
CA ASN A 33 -8.54 11.29 -15.28
C ASN A 33 -7.72 11.21 -13.98
N PRO A 34 -8.19 11.76 -12.85
CA PRO A 34 -7.44 11.75 -11.60
C PRO A 34 -7.33 10.37 -10.95
N VAL A 35 -8.17 9.41 -11.36
CA VAL A 35 -8.19 8.04 -10.83
C VAL A 35 -7.71 7.06 -11.90
N LEU A 36 -6.64 6.33 -11.60
CA LEU A 36 -6.17 5.22 -12.42
C LEU A 36 -6.49 3.92 -11.70
N SER A 37 -7.44 3.15 -12.22
CA SER A 37 -7.75 1.82 -11.64
C SER A 37 -6.52 0.92 -11.74
N LEU A 38 -6.17 0.28 -10.62
CA LEU A 38 -5.16 -0.74 -10.60
C LEU A 38 -5.71 -2.18 -10.62
N ASN A 39 -6.98 -2.37 -10.99
CA ASN A 39 -7.60 -3.70 -11.07
C ASN A 39 -7.09 -4.50 -12.28
N GLY A 40 -7.29 -5.82 -12.24
CA GLY A 40 -6.88 -6.79 -13.26
C GLY A 40 -5.80 -7.72 -12.74
N THR A 41 -4.87 -8.11 -13.62
CA THR A 41 -3.82 -9.08 -13.30
C THR A 41 -2.66 -8.44 -12.55
N TRP A 42 -2.28 -9.07 -11.44
CA TRP A 42 -1.11 -8.79 -10.62
C TRP A 42 -0.22 -10.03 -10.54
N LYS A 43 1.03 -9.86 -10.14
CA LYS A 43 1.91 -10.95 -9.73
C LYS A 43 1.74 -11.23 -8.25
N PHE A 44 1.76 -12.50 -7.87
CA PHE A 44 1.54 -12.97 -6.51
C PHE A 44 2.57 -14.02 -6.09
N ASN A 45 3.09 -13.85 -4.88
CA ASN A 45 3.94 -14.83 -4.21
C ASN A 45 3.35 -15.19 -2.84
N PRO A 46 2.88 -16.44 -2.65
CA PRO A 46 2.32 -16.89 -1.38
C PRO A 46 3.36 -17.17 -0.29
N VAL A 47 4.66 -17.20 -0.65
CA VAL A 47 5.77 -17.52 0.24
C VAL A 47 6.83 -16.43 0.10
N PHE A 48 6.59 -15.28 0.75
CA PHE A 48 7.48 -14.14 0.62
C PHE A 48 8.40 -13.99 1.85
N SER A 49 9.63 -14.49 1.75
CA SER A 49 10.60 -14.45 2.86
C SER A 49 11.38 -13.13 2.96
N ASN A 50 11.30 -12.26 1.95
CA ASN A 50 12.12 -11.06 1.89
C ASN A 50 11.41 -9.87 2.56
N ARG A 51 12.17 -9.05 3.30
CA ARG A 51 11.70 -7.71 3.63
C ARG A 51 11.83 -6.87 2.36
N PHE A 52 10.81 -6.11 1.99
CA PHE A 52 10.88 -5.23 0.82
C PHE A 52 12.12 -4.33 0.95
N SER A 53 13.10 -4.50 0.06
CA SER A 53 14.37 -3.76 0.08
C SER A 53 14.27 -2.36 -0.53
N GLY A 54 13.05 -1.89 -0.81
CA GLY A 54 12.78 -0.70 -1.61
C GLY A 54 13.02 -0.89 -3.12
N GLN A 55 13.48 -2.07 -3.54
CA GLN A 55 13.66 -2.43 -4.94
C GLN A 55 12.42 -3.11 -5.51
N VAL A 56 12.24 -3.00 -6.83
CA VAL A 56 11.22 -3.76 -7.56
C VAL A 56 11.56 -5.25 -7.45
N PRO A 57 10.66 -6.11 -6.94
CA PRO A 57 10.93 -7.53 -6.82
C PRO A 57 11.08 -8.19 -8.21
N ASP A 58 11.98 -9.17 -8.34
CA ASP A 58 11.97 -10.07 -9.50
C ASP A 58 10.73 -10.98 -9.41
N THR A 59 9.82 -10.82 -10.37
CA THR A 59 8.52 -11.51 -10.40
C THR A 59 8.46 -12.63 -11.43
N LYS A 60 9.58 -13.00 -12.06
CA LYS A 60 9.60 -14.04 -13.11
C LYS A 60 8.99 -15.38 -12.67
N THR A 61 9.15 -15.74 -11.40
CA THR A 61 8.63 -16.99 -10.82
C THR A 61 7.28 -16.82 -10.12
N TRP A 62 6.73 -15.60 -10.08
CA TRP A 62 5.47 -15.32 -9.40
C TRP A 62 4.29 -15.69 -10.29
N LYS A 63 3.21 -16.14 -9.65
CA LYS A 63 1.98 -16.51 -10.35
C LYS A 63 1.14 -15.27 -10.62
N ASP A 64 0.27 -15.36 -11.61
CA ASP A 64 -0.75 -14.33 -11.83
C ASP A 64 -1.89 -14.47 -10.80
N ILE A 65 -2.47 -13.34 -10.41
CA ILE A 65 -3.66 -13.26 -9.57
C ILE A 65 -4.55 -12.11 -10.06
N CYS A 66 -5.87 -12.29 -9.98
CA CYS A 66 -6.84 -11.24 -10.28
C CYS A 66 -7.13 -10.40 -9.03
N VAL A 67 -7.11 -9.08 -9.19
CA VAL A 67 -7.48 -8.08 -8.16
C VAL A 67 -8.60 -7.18 -8.70
N PRO A 68 -9.69 -6.95 -7.94
CA PRO A 68 -9.97 -7.50 -6.62
C PRO A 68 -10.25 -9.01 -6.67
N GLY A 69 -9.92 -9.72 -5.59
CA GLY A 69 -10.16 -11.14 -5.45
C GLY A 69 -9.39 -11.75 -4.28
N GLU A 70 -9.94 -12.79 -3.67
CA GLU A 70 -9.28 -13.51 -2.58
C GLU A 70 -8.30 -14.54 -3.14
N TRP A 71 -7.04 -14.57 -2.66
CA TRP A 71 -6.03 -15.53 -3.14
C TRP A 71 -6.45 -16.99 -2.93
N LYS A 72 -7.21 -17.28 -1.87
CA LYS A 72 -7.65 -18.64 -1.52
C LYS A 72 -8.60 -19.18 -2.57
N MET A 73 -9.54 -18.35 -3.02
CA MET A 73 -10.51 -18.67 -4.07
C MET A 73 -9.86 -18.79 -5.45
N GLN A 74 -8.63 -18.28 -5.60
CA GLN A 74 -7.83 -18.38 -6.82
C GLN A 74 -6.76 -19.48 -6.74
N GLY A 75 -6.91 -20.43 -5.82
CA GLY A 75 -6.06 -21.62 -5.73
C GLY A 75 -4.70 -21.39 -5.06
N SER A 76 -4.51 -20.26 -4.37
CA SER A 76 -3.31 -20.01 -3.59
C SER A 76 -3.48 -20.37 -2.12
N HIS A 77 -2.45 -20.97 -1.54
CA HIS A 77 -2.40 -21.29 -0.12
C HIS A 77 -1.25 -20.52 0.55
N VAL A 78 -1.59 -19.66 1.51
CA VAL A 78 -0.65 -18.93 2.37
C VAL A 78 -0.86 -19.45 3.78
N ARG A 79 0.22 -19.90 4.44
CA ARG A 79 0.11 -20.41 5.81
C ARG A 79 -0.26 -19.27 6.77
N PRO A 80 -1.03 -19.53 7.83
CA PRO A 80 -1.26 -18.54 8.88
C PRO A 80 0.06 -17.96 9.42
N GLY A 81 0.11 -16.64 9.64
CA GLY A 81 1.31 -15.94 10.08
C GLY A 81 2.40 -15.75 9.01
N GLN A 82 2.22 -16.32 7.81
CA GLN A 82 3.17 -16.18 6.71
C GLN A 82 2.84 -14.95 5.85
N PRO A 83 3.82 -14.09 5.56
CA PRO A 83 3.63 -13.00 4.61
C PRO A 83 3.48 -13.52 3.17
N ALA A 84 2.56 -12.91 2.45
CA ALA A 84 2.41 -13.01 1.00
C ALA A 84 2.68 -11.65 0.36
N ALA A 85 3.07 -11.64 -0.91
CA ALA A 85 3.39 -10.44 -1.65
C ALA A 85 2.61 -10.33 -2.96
N TYR A 86 2.25 -9.09 -3.28
CA TYR A 86 1.64 -8.68 -4.54
C TYR A 86 2.56 -7.70 -5.25
N ALA A 87 2.61 -7.77 -6.58
CA ALA A 87 3.37 -6.82 -7.39
C ALA A 87 2.61 -6.48 -8.67
N ARG A 88 2.66 -5.20 -9.07
CA ARG A 88 2.12 -4.74 -10.33
C ARG A 88 3.00 -3.64 -10.91
N MET A 89 3.36 -3.81 -12.17
CA MET A 89 3.98 -2.78 -12.98
C MET A 89 2.89 -2.09 -13.79
N PHE A 90 2.91 -0.76 -13.81
CA PHE A 90 1.99 0.06 -14.59
C PHE A 90 2.72 1.29 -15.10
N VAL A 91 2.16 1.90 -16.15
CA VAL A 91 2.67 3.16 -16.69
C VAL A 91 1.89 4.30 -16.07
N LEU A 92 2.60 5.24 -15.44
CA LEU A 92 2.00 6.49 -14.96
C LEU A 92 1.82 7.44 -16.15
N PRO A 93 0.60 7.90 -16.47
CA PRO A 93 0.42 8.83 -17.58
C PRO A 93 1.09 10.19 -17.29
N THR A 94 1.58 10.83 -18.36
CA THR A 94 2.50 11.97 -18.28
C THR A 94 1.85 13.25 -17.72
N ASP A 95 0.53 13.37 -17.80
CA ASP A 95 -0.27 14.48 -17.27
C ASP A 95 -0.20 14.62 -15.74
N ARG A 96 0.28 13.59 -15.02
CA ARG A 96 0.48 13.56 -13.57
C ARG A 96 1.88 13.98 -13.12
N LYS A 97 2.78 14.36 -14.05
CA LYS A 97 4.14 14.82 -13.69
C LYS A 97 4.07 16.01 -12.72
N GLY A 98 4.80 15.92 -11.61
CA GLY A 98 4.81 16.96 -10.57
C GLY A 98 3.54 17.03 -9.71
N LYS A 99 2.61 16.08 -9.84
CA LYS A 99 1.43 15.95 -8.97
C LYS A 99 1.71 14.94 -7.85
N LYS A 100 1.01 15.08 -6.73
CA LYS A 100 1.01 14.04 -5.67
C LYS A 100 0.27 12.81 -6.19
N VAL A 101 0.92 11.66 -6.13
CA VAL A 101 0.33 10.35 -6.49
C VAL A 101 0.17 9.53 -5.22
N MET A 102 -0.99 8.89 -5.07
CA MET A 102 -1.32 8.07 -3.91
C MET A 102 -1.81 6.71 -4.38
N LEU A 103 -1.34 5.65 -3.74
CA LEU A 103 -1.90 4.31 -3.91
C LEU A 103 -3.07 4.17 -2.93
N CYS A 104 -4.26 3.93 -3.45
CA CYS A 104 -5.47 3.69 -2.67
C CYS A 104 -5.83 2.21 -2.78
N CYS A 105 -5.90 1.53 -1.63
CA CYS A 105 -6.37 0.16 -1.53
C CYS A 105 -7.69 0.17 -0.74
N ASP A 106 -8.81 -0.08 -1.41
CA ASP A 106 -10.14 0.02 -0.79
C ASP A 106 -10.33 -0.97 0.36
N ALA A 107 -9.74 -2.17 0.23
CA ALA A 107 -9.68 -3.16 1.28
C ALA A 107 -8.40 -4.00 1.16
N ILE A 108 -7.69 -4.16 2.27
CA ILE A 108 -6.63 -5.15 2.42
C ILE A 108 -7.00 -5.97 3.65
N PHE A 109 -7.28 -7.26 3.45
CA PHE A 109 -7.52 -8.17 4.56
C PHE A 109 -6.25 -8.97 4.84
N CYS A 110 -5.68 -8.77 6.02
CA CYS A 110 -4.74 -9.72 6.60
C CYS A 110 -5.26 -10.10 7.99
N ARG A 111 -5.53 -11.38 8.21
CA ARG A 111 -5.75 -11.87 9.58
C ARG A 111 -4.38 -11.96 10.24
N ALA A 112 -4.00 -10.93 10.99
CA ALA A 112 -2.81 -10.93 11.81
C ALA A 112 -3.08 -11.73 13.10
N GLY A 113 -2.64 -12.98 13.14
CA GLY A 113 -2.53 -13.76 14.37
C GLY A 113 -3.83 -14.42 14.86
N GLU A 114 -3.82 -15.74 14.89
CA GLU A 114 -4.53 -16.62 15.82
C GLU A 114 -4.25 -18.05 15.34
N TYR A 115 -3.21 -18.69 15.88
CA TYR A 115 -3.10 -20.11 16.26
C TYR A 115 -1.84 -20.25 17.13
#